data_AF-A0A259F8T3-F1
#
_entry.id   AF-A0A259F8T3-F1
#
_cell.length_a   1.000
_cell.length_b   1.000
_cell.length_c   1.000
_cell.angle_alpha   90.00
_cell.angle_beta   90.00
_cell.angle_gamma   90.00
#
_symmetry.space_group_name_H-M   'P 1'
#
loop_
_entity.id
_entity.type
_entity.pdbx_description
1 polymer ?
#
loop_
_entity_poly.entity_id
_entity_poly.type
_entity_poly.pdbx_seq_one_letter_code
_entity_poly.pdbx_strand_id
1 'polypeptide(L)'
;MNIAARALQDYFTDPRHAATLKFGSGGLALALLAGLGWVAWAQGGTRLDAPMGMALAGSGVAALATALGALPALFIRRISTRWEDIMLGFGAGVMAAAAAFSLILPGVEAGTDILGSKPAGAAIVAVGLVLGALFLLLADKAVPHEHSSAGRHGPGWMHLRRVWLMVFAIALHNFPEGMAIGVGFSGGDTAVGMPLAAAIAIQDIPEGLVVAVALRTIAYAPWQAVAIAALTGLAEPLGAIVGVALTSGFAPFYPAGLGFAAGAMIWVVSHEIIPESHRKGHEQAATLGIIGGFVVMMMLDTALG
;
A
#
# COMPACT_ATOMS: atom_id res chain seq x y z
N MET A 1 -16.99 13.79 -24.19
CA MET A 1 -17.60 13.34 -22.91
C MET A 1 -18.92 12.66 -23.25
N ASN A 2 -19.02 11.34 -23.06
CA ASN A 2 -20.19 10.55 -23.48
C ASN A 2 -21.41 10.87 -22.60
N ILE A 3 -22.63 10.69 -23.13
CA ILE A 3 -23.90 11.13 -22.50
C ILE A 3 -24.08 10.56 -21.08
N ALA A 4 -23.64 9.31 -20.85
CA ALA A 4 -23.66 8.68 -19.53
C ALA A 4 -22.77 9.41 -18.50
N ALA A 5 -21.60 9.93 -18.92
CA ALA A 5 -20.71 10.67 -18.03
C ALA A 5 -21.29 12.04 -17.66
N ARG A 6 -22.03 12.70 -18.57
CA ARG A 6 -22.76 13.94 -18.25
C ARG A 6 -23.93 13.68 -17.30
N ALA A 7 -24.72 12.63 -17.55
CA ALA A 7 -25.83 12.28 -16.66
C ALA A 7 -25.38 11.94 -15.23
N LEU A 8 -24.26 11.22 -15.07
CA LEU A 8 -23.63 10.95 -13.77
C LEU A 8 -23.09 12.23 -13.11
N GLN A 9 -22.45 13.10 -13.89
CA GLN A 9 -21.95 14.38 -13.40
C GLN A 9 -23.09 15.29 -12.93
N ASP A 10 -24.18 15.37 -13.69
CA ASP A 10 -25.37 16.17 -13.35
C ASP A 10 -26.06 15.61 -12.10
N TYR A 11 -26.10 14.28 -11.94
CA TYR A 11 -26.66 13.63 -10.76
C TYR A 11 -25.85 13.94 -9.48
N PHE A 12 -24.52 13.85 -9.53
CA PHE A 12 -23.64 14.13 -8.38
C PHE A 12 -23.46 15.62 -8.08
N THR A 13 -23.73 16.51 -9.04
CA THR A 13 -23.64 17.96 -8.86
C THR A 13 -24.96 18.62 -8.43
N ASP A 14 -26.11 17.92 -8.51
CA ASP A 14 -27.38 18.43 -7.96
C ASP A 14 -27.26 18.59 -6.42
N PRO A 15 -27.45 19.80 -5.88
CA PRO A 15 -27.33 20.08 -4.45
C PRO A 15 -28.24 19.21 -3.56
N ARG A 16 -29.37 18.74 -4.09
CA ARG A 16 -30.32 17.88 -3.37
C ARG A 16 -29.78 16.48 -3.13
N HIS A 17 -29.09 15.90 -4.12
CA HIS A 17 -28.41 14.61 -3.98
C HIS A 17 -27.08 14.74 -3.25
N ALA A 18 -26.36 15.85 -3.44
CA ALA A 18 -25.07 16.09 -2.78
C ALA A 18 -25.19 16.13 -1.24
N ALA A 19 -26.30 16.63 -0.69
CA ALA A 19 -26.55 16.65 0.75
C ALA A 19 -26.90 15.25 1.31
N THR A 20 -27.71 14.47 0.60
CA THR A 20 -28.06 13.08 0.98
C THR A 20 -26.87 12.13 0.84
N LEU A 21 -26.06 12.31 -0.21
CA LEU A 21 -24.81 11.56 -0.41
C LEU A 21 -23.77 11.88 0.67
N LYS A 22 -23.63 13.14 1.11
CA LYS A 22 -22.70 13.52 2.19
C LYS A 22 -23.05 12.89 3.54
N PHE A 23 -24.33 12.86 3.90
CA PHE A 23 -24.77 12.22 5.13
C PHE A 23 -24.75 10.68 5.03
N GLY A 24 -25.09 10.12 3.86
CA GLY A 24 -25.05 8.68 3.61
C GLY A 24 -23.63 8.12 3.51
N SER A 25 -22.69 8.85 2.92
CA SER A 25 -21.30 8.40 2.77
C SER A 25 -20.52 8.42 4.08
N GLY A 26 -20.75 9.42 4.95
CA GLY A 26 -20.15 9.46 6.28
C GLY A 26 -20.64 8.31 7.17
N GLY A 27 -21.94 8.02 7.14
CA GLY A 27 -22.52 6.88 7.84
C GLY A 27 -22.00 5.53 7.32
N LEU A 28 -21.90 5.37 6.01
CA LEU A 28 -21.33 4.16 5.38
C LEU A 28 -19.85 3.96 5.73
N ALA A 29 -19.04 5.03 5.68
CA ALA A 29 -17.62 4.96 6.04
C ALA A 29 -17.43 4.57 7.51
N LEU A 30 -18.20 5.17 8.43
CA LEU A 30 -18.17 4.80 9.84
C LEU A 30 -18.62 3.35 10.07
N ALA A 31 -19.65 2.89 9.37
CA ALA A 31 -20.11 1.51 9.43
C ALA A 31 -19.04 0.52 8.91
N LEU A 32 -18.35 0.86 7.83
CA LEU A 32 -17.25 0.06 7.29
C LEU A 32 -16.08 0.00 8.27
N LEU A 33 -15.67 1.13 8.84
CA LEU A 33 -14.61 1.17 9.85
C LEU A 33 -14.98 0.41 11.11
N ALA A 34 -16.23 0.52 11.58
CA ALA A 34 -16.74 -0.25 12.70
C ALA A 34 -16.77 -1.76 12.38
N GLY A 35 -17.15 -2.11 11.15
CA GLY A 35 -17.11 -3.49 10.65
C GLY A 35 -15.68 -4.05 10.62
N LEU A 36 -14.71 -3.29 10.12
CA LEU A 36 -13.30 -3.67 10.13
C LEU A 36 -12.77 -3.82 11.57
N GLY A 37 -13.14 -2.91 12.47
CA GLY A 37 -12.80 -3.02 13.89
C GLY A 37 -13.40 -4.25 14.55
N TRP A 38 -14.65 -4.59 14.22
CA TRP A 38 -15.29 -5.83 14.67
C TRP A 38 -14.58 -7.07 14.13
N VAL A 39 -14.24 -7.10 12.85
CA VAL A 39 -13.50 -8.22 12.22
C VAL A 39 -12.14 -8.40 12.88
N ALA A 40 -11.40 -7.30 13.08
CA ALA A 40 -10.12 -7.32 13.78
C ALA A 40 -10.27 -7.90 15.19
N TRP A 41 -11.25 -7.43 15.96
CA TRP A 41 -11.52 -7.94 17.30
C TRP A 41 -11.90 -9.44 17.28
N ALA A 42 -12.80 -9.84 16.39
CA ALA A 42 -13.28 -11.21 16.25
C ALA A 42 -12.17 -12.20 15.84
N GLN A 43 -11.17 -11.73 15.08
CA GLN A 43 -10.03 -12.55 14.62
C GLN A 43 -8.83 -12.53 15.57
N GLY A 44 -9.04 -12.11 16.83
CA GLY A 44 -8.03 -12.17 17.88
C GLY A 44 -7.51 -10.81 18.34
N GLY A 45 -7.95 -9.72 17.73
CA GLY A 45 -7.64 -8.35 18.13
C GLY A 45 -6.13 -8.09 18.17
N THR A 46 -5.67 -7.46 19.25
CA THR A 46 -4.26 -7.10 19.47
C THR A 46 -3.44 -8.20 20.14
N ARG A 47 -3.96 -9.43 20.27
CA ARG A 47 -3.23 -10.51 20.94
C ARG A 47 -2.15 -11.05 20.00
N LEU A 48 -0.89 -10.97 20.43
CA LEU A 48 0.28 -11.33 19.60
C LEU A 48 0.42 -12.83 19.32
N ASP A 49 -0.38 -13.67 19.98
CA ASP A 49 -0.50 -15.11 19.69
C ASP A 49 -1.47 -15.41 18.53
N ALA A 50 -2.22 -14.40 18.07
CA ALA A 50 -3.16 -14.54 16.96
C ALA A 50 -2.61 -13.90 15.67
N PRO A 51 -2.95 -14.46 14.48
CA PRO A 51 -2.59 -13.88 13.18
C PRO A 51 -2.93 -12.39 13.04
N MET A 52 -4.12 -11.99 13.49
CA MET A 52 -4.55 -10.58 13.46
C MET A 52 -3.66 -9.68 14.34
N GLY A 53 -3.28 -10.14 15.53
CA GLY A 53 -2.45 -9.33 16.42
C GLY A 53 -1.02 -9.18 15.91
N MET A 54 -0.46 -10.23 15.30
CA MET A 54 0.83 -10.14 14.61
C MET A 54 0.77 -9.20 13.40
N ALA A 55 -0.29 -9.28 12.60
CA ALA A 55 -0.52 -8.39 11.47
C ALA A 55 -0.64 -6.92 11.90
N LEU A 56 -1.40 -6.64 12.96
CA LEU A 56 -1.55 -5.28 13.52
C LEU A 56 -0.24 -4.77 14.14
N ALA A 57 0.56 -5.63 14.76
CA ALA A 57 1.86 -5.25 15.27
C ALA A 57 2.84 -4.93 14.14
N GLY A 58 2.93 -5.79 13.12
CA GLY A 58 3.79 -5.59 11.95
C GLY A 58 3.43 -4.33 11.18
N SER A 59 2.15 -4.15 10.84
CA SER A 59 1.67 -2.94 10.15
C SER A 59 1.71 -1.69 11.02
N GLY A 60 1.61 -1.83 12.34
CA GLY A 60 1.83 -0.73 13.27
C GLY A 60 3.29 -0.28 13.30
N VAL A 61 4.25 -1.21 13.21
CA VAL A 61 5.68 -0.89 13.10
C VAL A 61 5.99 -0.19 11.78
N ALA A 62 5.39 -0.66 10.69
CA ALA A 62 5.50 -0.04 9.37
C ALA A 62 4.94 1.40 9.36
N ALA A 63 3.72 1.60 9.88
CA ALA A 63 3.13 2.94 9.98
C ALA A 63 3.93 3.89 10.88
N LEU A 64 4.53 3.36 11.96
CA LEU A 64 5.46 4.11 12.80
C LEU A 64 6.73 4.48 12.03
N ALA A 65 7.23 3.59 11.17
CA ALA A 65 8.39 3.86 10.35
C ALA A 65 8.11 4.99 9.34
N THR A 66 6.92 5.05 8.72
CA THR A 66 6.48 6.20 7.91
C THR A 66 6.50 7.50 8.73
N ALA A 67 5.93 7.46 9.94
CA ALA A 67 5.88 8.62 10.83
C ALA A 67 7.27 9.09 11.28
N LEU A 68 8.16 8.15 11.61
CA LEU A 68 9.55 8.42 11.98
C LEU A 68 10.35 8.96 10.79
N GLY A 69 10.15 8.38 9.61
CA GLY A 69 10.71 8.83 8.35
C GLY A 69 10.33 10.27 7.99
N ALA A 70 9.11 10.70 8.37
CA ALA A 70 8.66 12.06 8.16
C ALA A 70 9.31 13.10 9.10
N LEU A 71 9.78 12.71 10.29
CA LEU A 71 10.30 13.65 11.32
C LEU A 71 11.40 14.61 10.83
N PRO A 72 12.39 14.20 10.01
CA PRO A 72 13.41 15.12 9.51
C PRO A 72 12.83 16.31 8.73
N ALA A 73 11.63 16.18 8.16
CA ALA A 73 10.95 17.29 7.47
C ALA A 73 10.54 18.44 8.42
N LEU A 74 10.53 18.23 9.75
CA LEU A 74 10.40 19.32 10.72
C LEU A 74 11.47 20.39 10.53
N PHE A 75 12.68 19.96 10.17
CA PHE A 75 13.85 20.83 10.02
C PHE A 75 14.22 21.03 8.54
N ILE A 76 14.02 20.01 7.70
CA ILE A 76 14.39 20.01 6.30
C ILE A 76 13.20 20.41 5.43
N ARG A 77 13.39 21.40 4.54
CA ARG A 77 12.32 21.85 3.63
C ARG A 77 12.36 21.19 2.26
N ARG A 78 13.54 20.80 1.79
CA ARG A 78 13.79 20.21 0.47
C ARG A 78 14.95 19.24 0.58
N ILE A 79 14.86 18.13 -0.13
CA ILE A 79 15.99 17.25 -0.46
C ILE A 79 16.33 17.44 -1.93
N SER A 80 17.52 17.01 -2.37
CA SER A 80 17.82 17.03 -3.80
C SER A 80 16.96 15.99 -4.52
N THR A 81 16.57 16.28 -5.76
CA THR A 81 15.77 15.34 -6.58
C THR A 81 16.49 14.01 -6.77
N ARG A 82 17.83 14.02 -6.86
CA ARG A 82 18.65 12.80 -6.87
C ARG A 82 18.42 11.91 -5.64
N TRP A 83 18.35 12.48 -4.43
CA TRP A 83 18.11 11.70 -3.21
C TRP A 83 16.67 11.20 -3.12
N GLU A 84 15.72 12.01 -3.58
CA GLU A 84 14.32 11.59 -3.72
C GLU A 84 14.20 10.37 -4.65
N ASP A 85 14.85 10.41 -5.81
CA ASP A 85 14.83 9.32 -6.80
C ASP A 85 15.55 8.06 -6.30
N ILE A 86 16.65 8.20 -5.53
CA ILE A 86 17.31 7.08 -4.85
C ILE A 86 16.37 6.44 -3.82
N MET A 87 15.67 7.25 -3.02
CA MET A 87 14.75 6.78 -1.97
C MET A 87 13.53 6.06 -2.56
N LEU A 88 12.92 6.64 -3.60
CA LEU A 88 11.83 5.99 -4.35
C LEU A 88 12.30 4.71 -5.03
N GLY A 89 13.49 4.73 -5.64
CA GLY A 89 14.12 3.54 -6.21
C GLY A 89 14.33 2.45 -5.16
N PHE A 90 14.83 2.81 -3.98
CA PHE A 90 15.01 1.88 -2.86
C PHE A 90 13.69 1.19 -2.47
N GLY A 91 12.61 1.96 -2.29
CA GLY A 91 11.28 1.39 -2.02
C GLY A 91 10.81 0.43 -3.11
N ALA A 92 10.90 0.84 -4.38
CA ALA A 92 10.56 -0.04 -5.51
C ALA A 92 11.37 -1.35 -5.51
N GLY A 93 12.66 -1.28 -5.18
CA GLY A 93 13.53 -2.45 -5.04
C GLY A 93 13.07 -3.39 -3.94
N VAL A 94 12.78 -2.86 -2.76
CA VAL A 94 12.27 -3.62 -1.61
C VAL A 94 10.95 -4.29 -1.96
N MET A 95 9.97 -3.53 -2.48
CA MET A 95 8.65 -4.06 -2.83
C MET A 95 8.71 -5.13 -3.94
N ALA A 96 9.54 -4.93 -4.97
CA ALA A 96 9.70 -5.91 -6.04
C ALA A 96 10.29 -7.22 -5.54
N ALA A 97 11.32 -7.15 -4.69
CA ALA A 97 11.90 -8.33 -4.06
C ALA A 97 10.92 -8.99 -3.08
N ALA A 98 10.16 -8.22 -2.29
CA ALA A 98 9.18 -8.75 -1.34
C ALA A 98 8.04 -9.49 -2.07
N ALA A 99 7.57 -8.94 -3.21
CA ALA A 99 6.60 -9.60 -4.06
C ALA A 99 7.10 -10.96 -4.57
N ALA A 100 8.37 -11.06 -4.95
CA ALA A 100 8.96 -12.30 -5.44
C ALA A 100 9.21 -13.31 -4.30
N PHE A 101 10.00 -12.91 -3.31
CA PHE A 101 10.57 -13.81 -2.31
C PHE A 101 9.65 -14.08 -1.14
N SER A 102 8.93 -13.08 -0.64
CA SER A 102 8.10 -13.23 0.58
C SER A 102 6.61 -13.38 0.29
N LEU A 103 6.18 -13.29 -0.97
CA LEU A 103 4.78 -13.49 -1.35
C LEU A 103 4.59 -14.58 -2.40
N ILE A 104 5.16 -14.43 -3.60
CA ILE A 104 4.93 -15.38 -4.69
C ILE A 104 5.50 -16.76 -4.32
N LEU A 105 6.77 -16.84 -3.89
CA LEU A 105 7.40 -18.12 -3.57
C LEU A 105 6.69 -18.85 -2.40
N PRO A 106 6.50 -18.23 -1.22
CA PRO A 106 5.72 -18.81 -0.12
C PRO A 106 4.28 -19.14 -0.53
N GLY A 107 3.66 -18.32 -1.37
CA GLY A 107 2.32 -18.59 -1.89
C GLY A 107 2.27 -19.85 -2.74
N VAL A 108 3.28 -20.08 -3.58
CA VAL A 108 3.33 -21.29 -4.42
C VAL A 108 3.57 -22.52 -3.55
N GLU A 109 4.42 -22.40 -2.52
CA GLU A 109 4.67 -23.46 -1.55
C GLU A 109 3.41 -23.82 -0.76
N ALA A 110 2.78 -22.83 -0.11
CA ALA A 110 1.53 -23.02 0.62
C ALA A 110 0.41 -23.58 -0.29
N GLY A 111 0.31 -23.09 -1.53
CA GLY A 111 -0.64 -23.61 -2.52
C GLY A 111 -0.34 -25.06 -2.93
N THR A 112 0.94 -25.44 -2.99
CA THR A 112 1.36 -26.81 -3.29
C THR A 112 0.96 -27.75 -2.17
N ASP A 113 1.17 -27.36 -0.92
CA ASP A 113 0.83 -28.15 0.26
C ASP A 113 -0.68 -28.36 0.39
N ILE A 114 -1.48 -27.32 0.08
CA ILE A 114 -2.94 -27.37 0.17
C ILE A 114 -3.56 -28.15 -1.00
N LEU A 115 -3.06 -27.97 -2.23
CA LEU A 115 -3.65 -28.52 -3.46
C LEU A 115 -2.98 -29.82 -3.94
N GLY A 116 -1.90 -30.25 -3.30
CA GLY A 116 -1.18 -31.50 -3.59
C GLY A 116 -0.37 -31.50 -4.89
N SER A 117 -0.24 -30.35 -5.58
CA SER A 117 0.60 -30.26 -6.79
C SER A 117 1.16 -28.86 -7.01
N LYS A 118 2.43 -28.80 -7.40
CA LYS A 118 3.13 -27.53 -7.68
C LYS A 118 2.48 -26.70 -8.80
N PRO A 119 2.00 -27.30 -9.90
CA PRO A 119 1.26 -26.55 -10.91
C PRO A 119 -0.04 -25.94 -10.39
N ALA A 120 -0.78 -26.64 -9.52
CA ALA A 120 -2.00 -26.09 -8.92
C ALA A 120 -1.69 -24.95 -7.93
N GLY A 121 -0.64 -25.11 -7.11
CA GLY A 121 -0.14 -24.05 -6.22
C GLY A 121 0.28 -22.79 -7.00
N ALA A 122 1.00 -22.96 -8.10
CA ALA A 122 1.34 -21.84 -8.99
C ALA A 122 0.11 -21.20 -9.64
N ALA A 123 -0.87 -22.00 -10.05
CA ALA A 123 -2.08 -21.49 -10.69
C ALA A 123 -2.92 -20.62 -9.74
N ILE A 124 -3.11 -21.04 -8.49
CA ILE A 124 -3.91 -20.26 -7.52
C ILE A 124 -3.23 -18.92 -7.17
N VAL A 125 -1.90 -18.92 -7.02
CA VAL A 125 -1.11 -17.71 -6.81
C VAL A 125 -1.17 -16.78 -8.02
N ALA A 126 -1.07 -17.33 -9.24
CA ALA A 126 -1.15 -16.56 -10.47
C ALA A 126 -2.53 -15.90 -10.66
N VAL A 127 -3.61 -16.62 -10.32
CA VAL A 127 -4.96 -16.05 -10.29
C VAL A 127 -5.03 -14.91 -9.28
N GLY A 128 -4.51 -15.12 -8.06
CA GLY A 128 -4.39 -14.08 -7.05
C GLY A 128 -3.67 -12.85 -7.59
N LEU A 129 -2.49 -13.03 -8.19
CA LEU A 129 -1.65 -11.98 -8.75
C LEU A 129 -2.39 -11.14 -9.80
N VAL A 130 -3.09 -11.78 -10.74
CA VAL A 130 -3.89 -11.06 -11.73
C VAL A 130 -5.03 -10.28 -11.06
N LEU A 131 -5.71 -10.87 -10.08
CA LEU A 131 -6.79 -10.21 -9.35
C LEU A 131 -6.29 -9.01 -8.53
N GLY A 132 -5.10 -9.11 -7.92
CA GLY A 132 -4.47 -8.01 -7.17
C GLY A 132 -4.08 -6.84 -8.06
N ALA A 133 -3.43 -7.12 -9.19
CA ALA A 133 -3.11 -6.10 -10.18
C ALA A 133 -4.38 -5.45 -10.77
N LEU A 134 -5.41 -6.25 -11.06
CA LEU A 134 -6.69 -5.74 -11.54
C LEU A 134 -7.40 -4.89 -10.47
N PHE A 135 -7.35 -5.31 -9.21
CA PHE A 135 -7.91 -4.53 -8.10
C PHE A 135 -7.30 -3.13 -8.05
N LEU A 136 -5.97 -3.01 -8.12
CA LEU A 136 -5.34 -1.69 -8.13
C LEU A 136 -5.57 -0.89 -9.41
N LEU A 137 -5.59 -1.54 -10.58
CA LEU A 137 -6.00 -0.88 -11.81
C LEU A 137 -7.41 -0.27 -11.70
N LEU A 138 -8.33 -0.95 -11.01
CA LEU A 138 -9.69 -0.45 -10.79
C LEU A 138 -9.73 0.63 -9.70
N ALA A 139 -8.95 0.47 -8.63
CA ALA A 139 -8.84 1.47 -7.55
C ALA A 139 -8.25 2.79 -8.08
N ASP A 140 -7.18 2.73 -8.88
CA ASP A 140 -6.56 3.86 -9.58
C ASP A 140 -7.60 4.65 -10.40
N LYS A 141 -8.47 3.94 -11.13
CA LYS A 141 -9.54 4.57 -11.93
C LYS A 141 -10.68 5.13 -11.08
N ALA A 142 -10.95 4.54 -9.92
CA ALA A 142 -12.08 4.89 -9.07
C ALA A 142 -11.78 6.08 -8.13
N VAL A 143 -10.54 6.23 -7.69
CA VAL A 143 -10.15 7.23 -6.69
C VAL A 143 -9.44 8.40 -7.37
N PRO A 144 -9.90 9.66 -7.19
CA PRO A 144 -9.20 10.80 -7.74
C PRO A 144 -7.91 11.01 -6.94
N HIS A 145 -6.77 10.96 -7.62
CA HIS A 145 -5.45 11.12 -7.03
C HIS A 145 -4.49 11.84 -7.99
N GLU A 146 -3.36 12.32 -7.51
CA GLU A 146 -2.41 13.13 -8.29
C GLU A 146 -0.99 12.78 -7.92
N HIS A 147 -0.20 12.42 -8.93
CA HIS A 147 1.21 12.14 -8.79
C HIS A 147 2.03 13.41 -9.07
N SER A 148 3.13 13.58 -8.34
CA SER A 148 3.95 14.81 -8.40
C SER A 148 4.40 15.14 -9.82
N SER A 149 4.71 14.12 -10.62
CA SER A 149 5.19 14.25 -11.99
C SER A 149 4.21 13.80 -13.07
N ALA A 150 3.27 12.89 -12.80
CA ALA A 150 2.30 12.40 -13.80
C ALA A 150 1.02 13.26 -13.91
N GLY A 151 0.77 14.13 -12.95
CA GLY A 151 -0.44 14.92 -12.91
C GLY A 151 -1.63 14.11 -12.39
N ARG A 152 -2.84 14.50 -12.80
CA ARG A 152 -4.09 14.12 -12.14
C ARG A 152 -4.75 12.89 -12.79
N HIS A 153 -5.15 11.94 -11.96
CA HIS A 153 -5.77 10.66 -12.32
C HIS A 153 -7.12 10.46 -11.61
N GLY A 154 -7.91 9.47 -12.03
CA GLY A 154 -9.24 9.17 -11.50
C GLY A 154 -10.35 10.15 -11.94
N PRO A 155 -11.53 10.14 -11.28
CA PRO A 155 -12.70 10.92 -11.70
C PRO A 155 -12.49 12.44 -11.66
N GLY A 156 -12.59 13.08 -12.83
CA GLY A 156 -12.37 14.53 -13.00
C GLY A 156 -13.47 15.45 -12.44
N TRP A 157 -14.59 14.90 -11.97
CA TRP A 157 -15.71 15.69 -11.43
C TRP A 157 -15.53 16.11 -9.96
N MET A 158 -14.54 15.57 -9.26
CA MET A 158 -14.31 15.86 -7.84
C MET A 158 -13.24 16.95 -7.66
N HIS A 159 -13.60 18.22 -7.49
CA HIS A 159 -12.62 19.32 -7.36
C HIS A 159 -11.88 19.32 -6.01
N LEU A 160 -10.91 18.42 -5.84
CA LEU A 160 -9.99 18.38 -4.70
C LEU A 160 -8.75 19.26 -4.95
N ARG A 161 -8.21 19.84 -3.88
CA ARG A 161 -6.90 20.51 -3.90
C ARG A 161 -5.82 19.46 -4.21
N ARG A 162 -4.83 19.81 -5.04
CA ARG A 162 -3.66 18.99 -5.42
C ARG A 162 -3.04 18.20 -4.26
N VAL A 163 -2.98 18.81 -3.09
CA VAL A 163 -2.43 18.20 -1.87
C VAL A 163 -3.22 16.96 -1.46
N TRP A 164 -4.54 17.02 -1.46
CA TRP A 164 -5.38 15.89 -1.05
C TRP A 164 -5.34 14.76 -2.06
N LEU A 165 -5.16 15.09 -3.34
CA LEU A 165 -4.94 14.10 -4.39
C LEU A 165 -3.62 13.35 -4.20
N MET A 166 -2.57 14.04 -3.73
CA MET A 166 -1.30 13.42 -3.32
C MET A 166 -1.47 12.52 -2.10
N VAL A 167 -2.15 13.03 -1.07
CA VAL A 167 -2.42 12.27 0.17
C VAL A 167 -3.22 11.00 -0.12
N PHE A 168 -4.19 11.05 -1.02
CA PHE A 168 -4.92 9.87 -1.46
C PHE A 168 -4.07 8.92 -2.30
N ALA A 169 -3.16 9.42 -3.14
CA ALA A 169 -2.22 8.56 -3.86
C ALA A 169 -1.36 7.76 -2.88
N ILE A 170 -0.76 8.44 -1.90
CA ILE A 170 0.09 7.80 -0.87
C ILE A 170 -0.73 6.80 -0.05
N ALA A 171 -1.91 7.19 0.44
CA ALA A 171 -2.76 6.26 1.18
C ALA A 171 -3.17 5.02 0.36
N LEU A 172 -3.28 5.14 -0.97
CA LEU A 172 -3.53 4.00 -1.86
C LEU A 172 -2.29 3.11 -2.06
N HIS A 173 -1.08 3.61 -1.81
CA HIS A 173 0.18 2.84 -1.84
C HIS A 173 0.40 2.05 -0.56
N ASN A 174 0.20 2.70 0.59
CA ASN A 174 0.31 2.10 1.92
C ASN A 174 -0.75 1.00 2.15
N PHE A 175 -1.91 1.06 1.47
CA PHE A 175 -2.97 0.07 1.66
C PHE A 175 -2.57 -1.34 1.17
N PRO A 176 -2.07 -1.55 -0.08
CA PRO A 176 -1.46 -2.80 -0.52
C PRO A 176 -0.33 -3.33 0.37
N GLU A 177 0.53 -2.46 0.88
CA GLU A 177 1.63 -2.84 1.78
C GLU A 177 1.09 -3.39 3.10
N GLY A 178 0.12 -2.69 3.69
CA GLY A 178 -0.64 -3.18 4.83
C GLY A 178 -1.29 -4.54 4.55
N MET A 179 -1.98 -4.67 3.42
CA MET A 179 -2.58 -5.93 3.00
C MET A 179 -1.55 -7.05 2.89
N ALA A 180 -0.37 -6.77 2.32
CA ALA A 180 0.71 -7.74 2.20
C ALA A 180 1.14 -8.24 3.58
N ILE A 181 1.37 -7.34 4.55
CA ILE A 181 1.67 -7.71 5.94
C ILE A 181 0.56 -8.58 6.53
N GLY A 182 -0.69 -8.16 6.38
CA GLY A 182 -1.84 -8.90 6.89
C GLY A 182 -1.95 -10.32 6.33
N VAL A 183 -1.83 -10.46 5.01
CA VAL A 183 -1.80 -11.76 4.36
C VAL A 183 -0.61 -12.58 4.84
N GLY A 184 0.59 -12.01 4.91
CA GLY A 184 1.81 -12.71 5.35
C GLY A 184 1.70 -13.33 6.74
N PHE A 185 1.00 -12.68 7.67
CA PHE A 185 0.74 -13.25 9.00
C PHE A 185 -0.51 -14.13 9.09
N SER A 186 -1.38 -14.13 8.08
CA SER A 186 -2.69 -14.81 8.15
C SER A 186 -2.59 -16.34 8.23
N GLY A 187 -1.53 -16.94 7.67
CA GLY A 187 -1.24 -18.36 7.80
C GLY A 187 -0.71 -18.76 9.18
N GLY A 188 -0.46 -17.80 10.08
CA GLY A 188 0.21 -18.03 11.36
C GLY A 188 1.71 -18.30 11.23
N ASP A 189 2.27 -18.13 10.03
CA ASP A 189 3.67 -18.37 9.73
C ASP A 189 4.49 -17.08 9.84
N THR A 190 5.30 -17.01 10.89
CA THR A 190 6.19 -15.85 11.11
C THR A 190 7.33 -15.79 10.11
N ALA A 191 7.71 -16.90 9.47
CA ALA A 191 8.77 -16.93 8.46
C ALA A 191 8.39 -16.15 7.21
N VAL A 192 7.08 -15.99 6.94
CA VAL A 192 6.57 -15.16 5.83
C VAL A 192 6.29 -13.73 6.30
N GLY A 193 5.56 -13.58 7.42
CA GLY A 193 5.11 -12.27 7.88
C GLY A 193 6.23 -11.36 8.39
N MET A 194 7.24 -11.91 9.08
CA MET A 194 8.31 -11.10 9.70
C MET A 194 9.25 -10.44 8.69
N PRO A 195 9.83 -11.15 7.69
CA PRO A 195 10.66 -10.50 6.69
C PRO A 195 9.89 -9.43 5.93
N LEU A 196 8.64 -9.71 5.56
CA LEU A 196 7.78 -8.79 4.83
C LEU A 196 7.47 -7.51 5.62
N ALA A 197 7.05 -7.64 6.88
CA ALA A 197 6.78 -6.47 7.73
C ALA A 197 8.04 -5.66 8.03
N ALA A 198 9.18 -6.32 8.26
CA ALA A 198 10.44 -5.63 8.50
C ALA A 198 10.89 -4.84 7.25
N ALA A 199 10.73 -5.44 6.07
CA ALA A 199 11.11 -4.82 4.81
C ALA A 199 10.25 -3.60 4.47
N ILE A 200 8.93 -3.72 4.59
CA ILE A 200 8.00 -2.60 4.41
C ILE A 200 8.34 -1.49 5.39
N ALA A 201 8.52 -1.80 6.69
CA ALA A 201 8.93 -0.79 7.66
C ALA A 201 10.25 -0.09 7.30
N ILE A 202 11.24 -0.81 6.76
CA ILE A 202 12.53 -0.20 6.37
C ILE A 202 12.38 0.77 5.22
N GLN A 203 11.54 0.48 4.23
CA GLN A 203 11.32 1.35 3.08
C GLN A 203 10.30 2.48 3.35
N ASP A 204 9.45 2.33 4.36
CA ASP A 204 8.53 3.38 4.81
C ASP A 204 9.28 4.59 5.40
N ILE A 205 10.48 4.38 5.95
CA ILE A 205 11.31 5.48 6.47
C ILE A 205 11.68 6.47 5.35
N PRO A 206 12.34 6.05 4.24
CA PRO A 206 12.61 6.95 3.13
C PRO A 206 11.33 7.48 2.48
N GLU A 207 10.26 6.67 2.37
CA GLU A 207 8.98 7.13 1.81
C GLU A 207 8.36 8.25 2.65
N GLY A 208 8.24 8.07 3.97
CA GLY A 208 7.70 9.07 4.89
C GLY A 208 8.45 10.40 4.80
N LEU A 209 9.76 10.37 4.60
CA LEU A 209 10.56 11.56 4.35
C LEU A 209 10.20 12.24 3.03
N VAL A 210 10.16 11.48 1.93
CA VAL A 210 9.84 11.98 0.59
C VAL A 210 8.45 12.64 0.59
N VAL A 211 7.45 11.98 1.17
CA VAL A 211 6.09 12.50 1.32
C VAL A 211 6.07 13.80 2.13
N ALA A 212 6.68 13.80 3.31
CA ALA A 212 6.67 14.98 4.18
C ALA A 212 7.39 16.16 3.52
N VAL A 213 8.51 15.93 2.84
CA VAL A 213 9.22 16.97 2.09
C VAL A 213 8.39 17.50 0.92
N ALA A 214 7.70 16.63 0.18
CA ALA A 214 6.79 17.05 -0.90
C ALA A 214 5.69 17.99 -0.37
N LEU A 215 5.06 17.65 0.77
CA LEU A 215 4.08 18.50 1.44
C LEU A 215 4.66 19.85 1.89
N ARG A 216 5.92 19.87 2.32
CA ARG A 216 6.64 21.11 2.65
C ARG A 216 6.93 22.00 1.45
N THR A 217 7.12 21.42 0.27
CA THR A 217 7.35 22.20 -0.96
C THR A 217 6.09 22.94 -1.43
N ILE A 218 4.90 22.39 -1.15
CA ILE A 218 3.59 22.99 -1.44
C ILE A 218 3.02 23.83 -0.27
N ALA A 219 3.91 24.35 0.58
CA ALA A 219 3.68 25.38 1.59
C ALA A 219 2.92 24.97 2.87
N TYR A 220 2.92 23.68 3.24
CA TYR A 220 2.46 23.27 4.58
C TYR A 220 3.48 23.64 5.66
N ALA A 221 2.98 23.96 6.86
CA ALA A 221 3.84 24.13 8.02
C ALA A 221 4.54 22.79 8.34
N PRO A 222 5.76 22.81 8.91
CA PRO A 222 6.54 21.58 9.11
C PRO A 222 5.78 20.49 9.89
N TRP A 223 5.10 20.87 10.98
CA TRP A 223 4.31 19.94 11.78
C TRP A 223 3.11 19.37 11.00
N GLN A 224 2.50 20.15 10.10
CA GLN A 224 1.37 19.68 9.29
C GLN A 224 1.83 18.66 8.26
N ALA A 225 2.97 18.92 7.60
CA ALA A 225 3.54 18.00 6.64
C ALA A 225 3.87 16.64 7.29
N VAL A 226 4.51 16.67 8.47
CA VAL A 226 4.81 15.46 9.24
C VAL A 226 3.54 14.76 9.73
N ALA A 227 2.58 15.50 10.26
CA ALA A 227 1.32 14.90 10.72
C ALA A 227 0.54 14.25 9.57
N ILE A 228 0.46 14.89 8.40
CA ILE A 228 -0.23 14.33 7.24
C ILE A 228 0.50 13.08 6.72
N ALA A 229 1.83 13.10 6.64
CA ALA A 229 2.62 11.92 6.26
C ALA A 229 2.47 10.76 7.26
N ALA A 230 2.45 11.05 8.56
CA ALA A 230 2.17 10.03 9.57
C ALA A 230 0.74 9.47 9.47
N LEU A 231 -0.23 10.30 9.09
CA LEU A 231 -1.62 9.86 8.89
C LEU A 231 -1.79 8.96 7.67
N THR A 232 -0.97 9.10 6.61
CA THR A 232 -1.05 8.18 5.46
C THR A 232 -0.60 6.77 5.82
N GLY A 233 0.39 6.62 6.72
CA GLY A 233 0.82 5.32 7.25
C GLY A 233 -0.30 4.54 7.96
N LEU A 234 -1.36 5.21 8.44
CA LEU A 234 -2.52 4.50 9.03
C LEU A 234 -3.30 3.66 8.01
N ALA A 235 -3.05 3.83 6.71
CA ALA A 235 -3.60 2.94 5.69
C ALA A 235 -3.03 1.51 5.79
N GLU A 236 -1.83 1.32 6.33
CA GLU A 236 -1.22 0.00 6.48
C GLU A 236 -1.96 -0.88 7.50
N PRO A 237 -2.24 -0.46 8.75
CA PRO A 237 -3.07 -1.25 9.66
C PRO A 237 -4.46 -1.57 9.11
N LEU A 238 -5.07 -0.64 8.36
CA LEU A 238 -6.36 -0.88 7.70
C LEU A 238 -6.22 -1.95 6.61
N GLY A 239 -5.17 -1.87 5.79
CA GLY A 239 -4.81 -2.88 4.81
C GLY A 239 -4.57 -4.24 5.47
N ALA A 240 -3.85 -4.28 6.59
CA ALA A 240 -3.54 -5.51 7.31
C ALA A 240 -4.78 -6.23 7.84
N ILE A 241 -5.74 -5.47 8.40
CA ILE A 241 -7.04 -6.02 8.81
C ILE A 241 -7.75 -6.66 7.60
N VAL A 242 -7.79 -5.97 6.46
CA VAL A 242 -8.42 -6.49 5.24
C VAL A 242 -7.67 -7.73 4.74
N GLY A 243 -6.34 -7.70 4.76
CA GLY A 243 -5.48 -8.81 4.35
C GLY A 243 -5.80 -10.09 5.14
N VAL A 244 -5.76 -10.03 6.48
CA VAL A 244 -6.10 -11.17 7.33
C VAL A 244 -7.57 -11.58 7.15
N ALA A 245 -8.49 -10.62 7.07
CA ALA A 245 -9.92 -10.90 6.96
C ALA A 245 -10.27 -11.72 5.72
N LEU A 246 -9.64 -11.41 4.58
CA LEU A 246 -9.90 -12.07 3.31
C LEU A 246 -9.27 -13.47 3.21
N THR A 247 -8.25 -13.78 4.02
CA THR A 247 -7.47 -15.02 3.88
C THR A 247 -7.66 -16.02 5.02
N SER A 248 -8.24 -15.62 6.16
CA SER A 248 -8.32 -16.44 7.39
C SER A 248 -9.49 -17.44 7.48
N GLY A 249 -10.31 -17.60 6.44
CA GLY A 249 -11.53 -18.44 6.48
C GLY A 249 -11.49 -19.74 5.68
N PHE A 250 -10.71 -19.80 4.60
CA PHE A 250 -10.65 -20.95 3.70
C PHE A 250 -9.20 -21.15 3.24
N ALA A 251 -8.63 -22.34 3.46
CA ALA A 251 -7.18 -22.55 3.30
C ALA A 251 -6.63 -22.08 1.94
N PRO A 252 -7.26 -22.35 0.78
CA PRO A 252 -6.80 -21.83 -0.51
C PRO A 252 -6.79 -20.30 -0.65
N PHE A 253 -7.49 -19.55 0.20
CA PHE A 253 -7.44 -18.08 0.17
C PHE A 253 -6.10 -17.53 0.67
N TYR A 254 -5.34 -18.27 1.48
CA TYR A 254 -4.01 -17.85 1.89
C TYR A 254 -3.04 -17.71 0.69
N PRO A 255 -2.74 -18.77 -0.09
CA PRO A 255 -1.87 -18.65 -1.25
C PRO A 255 -2.45 -17.75 -2.35
N ALA A 256 -3.78 -17.72 -2.54
CA ALA A 256 -4.42 -16.76 -3.43
C ALA A 256 -4.21 -15.31 -2.97
N GLY A 257 -4.30 -15.07 -1.66
CA GLY A 257 -4.09 -13.78 -1.03
C GLY A 257 -2.64 -13.31 -1.13
N LEU A 258 -1.66 -14.21 -0.97
CA LEU A 258 -0.24 -13.90 -1.17
C LEU A 258 0.01 -13.47 -2.62
N GLY A 259 -0.57 -14.21 -3.58
CA GLY A 259 -0.58 -13.82 -4.98
C GLY A 259 -1.23 -12.45 -5.19
N PHE A 260 -2.40 -12.20 -4.60
CA PHE A 260 -3.11 -10.92 -4.69
C PHE A 260 -2.27 -9.76 -4.19
N ALA A 261 -1.67 -9.88 -3.00
CA ALA A 261 -0.79 -8.85 -2.46
C ALA A 261 0.42 -8.60 -3.38
N ALA A 262 1.04 -9.67 -3.92
CA ALA A 262 2.16 -9.53 -4.85
C ALA A 262 1.76 -8.82 -6.14
N GLY A 263 0.61 -9.16 -6.71
CA GLY A 263 0.10 -8.52 -7.92
C GLY A 263 -0.21 -7.04 -7.73
N ALA A 264 -0.80 -6.69 -6.57
CA ALA A 264 -1.03 -5.31 -6.18
C ALA A 264 0.31 -4.54 -6.06
N MET A 265 1.30 -5.08 -5.33
CA MET A 265 2.60 -4.41 -5.18
C MET A 265 3.35 -4.27 -6.52
N ILE A 266 3.36 -5.31 -7.37
CA ILE A 266 3.99 -5.22 -8.70
C ILE A 266 3.33 -4.14 -9.56
N TRP A 267 2.01 -3.99 -9.47
CA TRP A 267 1.29 -2.91 -10.17
C TRP A 267 1.77 -1.53 -9.71
N VAL A 268 1.82 -1.26 -8.40
CA VAL A 268 2.31 0.02 -7.84
C VAL A 268 3.75 0.29 -8.27
N VAL A 269 4.63 -0.69 -8.08
CA VAL A 269 6.05 -0.55 -8.41
C VAL A 269 6.24 -0.22 -9.89
N SER A 270 5.58 -0.96 -10.77
CA SER A 270 5.76 -0.82 -12.22
C SER A 270 5.04 0.40 -12.79
N HIS A 271 3.82 0.71 -12.34
CA HIS A 271 3.00 1.75 -12.92
C HIS A 271 3.34 3.13 -12.37
N GLU A 272 3.85 3.20 -11.14
CA GLU A 272 3.98 4.46 -10.41
C GLU A 272 5.43 4.71 -9.94
N ILE A 273 6.01 3.83 -9.12
CA ILE A 273 7.28 4.15 -8.44
C ILE A 273 8.49 4.15 -9.39
N ILE A 274 8.63 3.15 -10.26
CA ILE A 274 9.72 3.09 -11.24
C ILE A 274 9.61 4.28 -12.22
N PRO A 275 8.46 4.55 -12.86
CA PRO A 275 8.31 5.73 -13.71
C PRO A 275 8.58 7.05 -13.00
N GLU A 276 8.13 7.23 -11.75
CA GLU A 276 8.33 8.48 -10.99
C GLU A 276 9.81 8.72 -10.68
N SER A 277 10.51 7.71 -10.17
CA SER A 277 11.95 7.79 -9.84
C SER A 277 12.85 8.03 -11.06
N HIS A 278 12.39 7.69 -12.26
CA HIS A 278 13.17 7.81 -13.50
C HIS A 278 12.84 9.08 -14.31
N ARG A 279 11.92 9.93 -13.86
CA ARG A 279 11.46 11.09 -14.65
C ARG A 279 12.22 12.39 -14.44
N LYS A 280 13.09 12.47 -13.42
CA LYS A 280 13.78 13.71 -13.04
C LYS A 280 15.26 13.77 -13.47
N GLY A 281 15.69 12.85 -14.34
CA GLY A 281 17.04 12.83 -14.94
C GLY A 281 18.12 12.18 -14.06
N HIS A 282 17.73 11.41 -13.04
CA HIS A 282 18.64 10.67 -12.15
C HIS A 282 18.42 9.15 -12.24
N GLU A 283 18.12 8.64 -13.43
CA GLU A 283 17.71 7.24 -13.67
C GLU A 283 18.76 6.24 -13.14
N GLN A 284 20.05 6.55 -13.32
CA GLN A 284 21.13 5.72 -12.80
C GLN A 284 21.14 5.67 -11.27
N ALA A 285 20.87 6.78 -10.60
CA ALA A 285 20.83 6.84 -9.15
C ALA A 285 19.58 6.12 -8.60
N ALA A 286 18.43 6.31 -9.25
CA ALA A 286 17.21 5.56 -8.96
C ALA A 286 17.43 4.04 -9.11
N THR A 287 18.08 3.62 -10.20
CA THR A 287 18.41 2.20 -10.45
C THR A 287 19.33 1.62 -9.37
N LEU A 288 20.33 2.38 -8.91
CA LEU A 288 21.17 1.96 -7.77
C LEU A 288 20.34 1.85 -6.47
N GLY A 289 19.37 2.73 -6.27
CA GLY A 289 18.37 2.61 -5.21
C GLY A 289 17.61 1.29 -5.31
N ILE A 290 17.05 0.96 -6.48
CA ILE A 290 16.34 -0.30 -6.74
C ILE A 290 17.21 -1.50 -6.41
N ILE A 291 18.44 -1.54 -6.90
CA ILE A 291 19.37 -2.64 -6.61
C ILE A 291 19.63 -2.74 -5.10
N GLY A 292 19.86 -1.60 -4.43
CA GLY A 292 20.09 -1.54 -2.99
C GLY A 292 18.89 -2.08 -2.20
N GLY A 293 17.68 -1.65 -2.52
CA GLY A 293 16.45 -2.11 -1.89
C GLY A 293 16.19 -3.59 -2.11
N PHE A 294 16.39 -4.05 -3.34
CA PHE A 294 16.24 -5.46 -3.70
C PHE A 294 17.21 -6.35 -2.90
N VAL A 295 18.49 -5.94 -2.78
CA VAL A 295 19.49 -6.66 -1.98
C VAL A 295 19.13 -6.66 -0.50
N VAL A 296 18.71 -5.52 0.07
CA VAL A 296 18.29 -5.47 1.48
C VAL A 296 17.14 -6.42 1.74
N MET A 297 16.11 -6.40 0.89
CA MET A 297 14.98 -7.30 1.01
C MET A 297 15.38 -8.78 0.90
N MET A 298 16.21 -9.13 -0.09
CA MET A 298 16.71 -10.50 -0.25
C MET A 298 17.49 -10.98 1.00
N MET A 299 18.30 -10.10 1.61
CA MET A 299 19.02 -10.41 2.83
C MET A 299 18.10 -10.56 4.04
N LEU A 300 17.04 -9.74 4.14
CA LEU A 300 16.03 -9.85 5.20
C LEU A 300 15.26 -11.16 5.07
N ASP A 301 14.81 -11.50 3.87
CA ASP A 301 14.13 -12.77 3.56
C ASP A 301 15.01 -13.95 3.98
N THR A 302 16.28 -13.98 3.53
CA THR A 302 17.23 -15.05 3.88
C THR A 302 17.53 -15.14 5.38
N ALA A 303 17.48 -14.02 6.12
CA ALA A 303 17.84 -13.98 7.53
C ALA A 303 16.67 -14.30 8.47
N LEU A 304 15.43 -14.04 8.04
CA LEU A 304 14.22 -14.11 8.86
C LEU A 304 13.22 -15.17 8.39
N GLY A 305 13.42 -15.74 7.20
CA GLY A 305 12.56 -16.74 6.54
C GLY A 305 13.34 -17.97 6.09
#